data_AF-A0A5N5FW72-F1
#
_entry.id   AF-A0A5N5FW72-F1
#
_cell.length_a   1.000
_cell.length_b   1.000
_cell.length_c   1.000
_cell.angle_alpha   90.00
_cell.angle_beta   90.00
_cell.angle_gamma   90.00
#
_symmetry.space_group_name_H-M   'P 1'
#
loop_
_entity.id
_entity.type
_entity.pdbx_description
1 polymer ?
#
loop_
_entity_poly.entity_id
_entity_poly.type
_entity_poly.pdbx_seq_one_letter_code
_entity_poly.pdbx_strand_id
1 'polypeptide(L)'
;MDDVQIKSEDEKDFVDVLLSVQKENVAAGLSIDRVTIKATVLNEVRKIICNKTDIIMEDDLVEMHYLKAVIQETLRLHPPVPLLLPRMLKMRKRGCPGVQYALAIKEIALANLVPKFDWEFPGGATVEEHVDMTESTGSTIHSKYPLKAVAIPYYG
;
A
#
# COMPACT_ATOMS: atom_id res chain seq x y z
N MET A 1 -6.12 41.04 44.71
CA MET A 1 -7.11 40.06 44.23
C MET A 1 -7.70 40.67 42.99
N ASP A 2 -7.36 40.11 41.84
CA ASP A 2 -8.17 39.99 40.62
C ASP A 2 -7.23 39.44 39.54
N ASP A 3 -7.09 38.11 39.53
CA ASP A 3 -6.39 37.38 38.48
C ASP A 3 -7.30 37.27 37.25
N VAL A 4 -6.85 37.85 36.15
CA VAL A 4 -7.48 37.73 34.83
C VAL A 4 -7.29 36.30 34.33
N GLN A 5 -8.35 35.49 34.45
CA GLN A 5 -8.47 34.20 33.78
C GLN A 5 -8.70 34.42 32.28
N ILE A 6 -7.63 34.35 31.49
CA ILE A 6 -7.74 34.14 30.04
C ILE A 6 -8.04 32.65 29.85
N LYS A 7 -9.33 32.31 29.67
CA LYS A 7 -9.71 31.02 29.11
C LYS A 7 -9.31 31.05 27.64
N SER A 8 -8.24 30.36 27.27
CA SER A 8 -7.99 30.03 25.86
C SER A 8 -9.05 29.00 25.45
N GLU A 9 -10.06 29.49 24.74
CA GLU A 9 -11.04 28.67 24.03
C GLU A 9 -10.32 27.70 23.09
N ASP A 10 -10.89 26.50 23.01
CA ASP A 10 -10.39 25.32 22.32
C ASP A 10 -10.05 25.59 20.84
N GLU A 11 -8.82 26.01 20.57
CA GLU A 11 -8.25 25.97 19.23
C GLU A 11 -7.98 24.50 18.90
N LYS A 12 -8.95 23.86 18.25
CA LYS A 12 -8.78 22.53 17.67
C LYS A 12 -7.59 22.59 16.72
N ASP A 13 -6.48 21.98 17.09
CA ASP A 13 -5.28 21.97 16.26
C ASP A 13 -5.58 21.21 14.96
N PHE A 14 -4.83 21.49 13.90
CA PHE A 14 -4.97 20.78 12.62
C PHE A 14 -4.86 19.26 12.79
N VAL A 15 -4.10 18.81 13.81
CA VAL A 15 -4.00 17.41 14.21
C VAL A 15 -5.35 16.86 14.70
N ASP A 16 -6.11 17.63 15.48
CA ASP A 16 -7.46 17.24 15.94
C ASP A 16 -8.46 17.19 14.79
N VAL A 17 -8.30 18.08 13.80
CA VAL A 17 -9.10 18.06 12.56
C VAL A 17 -8.78 16.81 11.74
N LEU A 18 -7.50 16.48 11.54
CA LEU A 18 -7.07 15.26 10.84
C LEU A 18 -7.55 13.99 11.57
N LEU A 19 -7.43 13.95 12.89
CA LEU A 19 -7.91 12.85 13.71
C LEU A 19 -9.44 12.73 13.65
N SER A 20 -10.17 13.84 13.60
CA SER A 20 -11.63 13.81 13.44
C SER A 20 -12.06 13.24 12.08
N VAL A 21 -11.38 13.63 10.99
CA VAL A 21 -11.63 13.10 9.64
C VAL A 21 -11.28 11.62 9.56
N GLN A 22 -10.18 11.21 10.19
CA GLN A 22 -9.77 9.80 10.23
C GLN A 22 -10.75 8.97 11.07
N LYS A 23 -11.24 9.51 12.19
CA LYS A 23 -12.23 8.86 13.07
C LYS A 23 -13.61 8.76 12.45
N GLU A 24 -14.05 9.75 11.67
CA GLU A 24 -15.29 9.69 10.88
C GLU A 24 -15.20 8.62 9.78
N ASN A 25 -14.06 8.51 9.10
CA ASN A 25 -13.86 7.47 8.09
C ASN A 25 -13.81 6.05 8.70
N VAL A 26 -13.28 5.92 9.92
CA VAL A 26 -13.32 4.67 10.69
C VAL A 26 -14.75 4.35 11.18
N ALA A 27 -15.52 5.36 11.59
CA ALA A 27 -16.91 5.20 12.04
C ALA A 27 -17.89 4.89 10.89
N ALA A 28 -17.57 5.30 9.66
CA ALA A 28 -18.32 4.98 8.44
C ALA A 28 -18.18 3.51 7.99
N GLY A 29 -17.54 2.64 8.78
CA GLY A 29 -17.42 1.21 8.47
C GLY A 29 -16.43 0.90 7.34
N LEU A 30 -15.65 1.89 6.88
CA LEU A 30 -14.48 1.67 6.03
C LEU A 30 -13.27 1.33 6.90
N SER A 31 -13.41 0.38 7.85
CA SER A 31 -12.23 -0.32 8.32
C SER A 31 -11.66 -1.01 7.09
N ILE A 32 -10.61 -0.43 6.51
CA ILE A 32 -9.88 -1.03 5.40
C ILE A 32 -9.17 -2.23 5.99
N ASP A 33 -9.92 -3.31 6.15
CA ASP A 33 -9.42 -4.57 6.65
C ASP A 33 -8.62 -5.27 5.54
N ARG A 34 -7.58 -6.01 5.93
CA ARG A 34 -6.71 -6.72 4.99
C ARG A 34 -7.51 -7.69 4.12
N VAL A 35 -8.58 -8.29 4.67
CA VAL A 35 -9.47 -9.19 3.92
C VAL A 35 -10.23 -8.42 2.86
N THR A 36 -10.76 -7.25 3.19
CA THR A 36 -11.50 -6.39 2.25
C THR A 36 -10.61 -5.88 1.11
N ILE A 37 -9.38 -5.43 1.40
CA ILE A 37 -8.41 -5.04 0.36
C ILE A 37 -8.12 -6.22 -0.56
N LYS A 38 -7.76 -7.38 0.02
CA LYS A 38 -7.42 -8.59 -0.75
C LYS A 38 -8.58 -9.01 -1.64
N ALA A 39 -9.80 -9.03 -1.10
CA ALA A 39 -11.01 -9.38 -1.84
C ALA A 39 -11.29 -8.41 -3.00
N THR A 40 -11.11 -7.10 -2.77
CA THR A 40 -11.35 -6.07 -3.79
C THR A 40 -10.33 -6.17 -4.94
N VAL A 41 -9.03 -6.30 -4.61
CA VAL A 41 -7.97 -6.53 -5.64
C VAL A 41 -8.28 -7.80 -6.43
N LEU A 42 -8.58 -8.91 -5.76
CA LEU A 42 -8.85 -10.19 -6.42
C LEU A 42 -10.07 -10.12 -7.32
N ASN A 43 -11.14 -9.44 -6.90
CA ASN A 43 -12.34 -9.28 -7.71
C ASN A 43 -12.06 -8.45 -8.97
N GLU A 44 -11.30 -7.36 -8.85
CA GLU A 44 -10.90 -6.53 -9.99
C GLU A 44 -10.06 -7.33 -10.99
N VAL A 45 -9.06 -8.08 -10.51
CA VAL A 45 -8.19 -8.88 -11.36
C VAL A 45 -8.96 -10.02 -12.03
N ARG A 46 -9.81 -10.74 -11.29
CA ARG A 46 -10.64 -11.83 -11.82
C ARG A 46 -11.61 -11.34 -12.89
N LYS A 47 -12.20 -10.15 -12.74
CA LYS A 47 -13.09 -9.55 -13.74
C LYS A 47 -12.40 -9.40 -15.10
N ILE A 48 -11.10 -9.11 -15.11
CA ILE A 48 -10.31 -8.95 -16.34
C ILE A 48 -9.90 -10.31 -16.92
N ILE A 49 -9.43 -11.24 -16.07
CA ILE A 49 -9.05 -12.60 -16.49
C ILE A 49 -10.23 -13.33 -17.14
N CYS A 50 -11.45 -13.21 -16.58
CA CYS A 50 -12.64 -13.86 -17.16
C CYS A 50 -12.94 -13.43 -18.61
N ASN A 51 -12.46 -12.26 -19.04
CA ASN A 51 -12.70 -11.74 -20.38
C ASN A 51 -11.56 -12.05 -21.37
N LYS A 52 -10.45 -12.68 -20.93
CA LYS A 52 -9.23 -12.86 -21.74
C LYS A 52 -8.45 -14.12 -21.37
N THR A 53 -7.26 -14.30 -21.96
CA THR A 53 -6.33 -15.40 -21.65
C THR A 53 -5.84 -15.34 -20.21
N ASP A 54 -5.47 -16.50 -19.63
CA ASP A 54 -5.01 -16.71 -18.24
C ASP A 54 -3.74 -15.92 -17.83
N ILE A 55 -3.19 -15.07 -18.71
CA ILE A 55 -2.00 -14.26 -18.45
C ILE A 55 -2.34 -12.80 -18.76
N ILE A 56 -2.14 -11.93 -17.77
CA ILE A 56 -2.39 -10.48 -17.87
C ILE A 56 -1.18 -9.81 -18.51
N MET A 57 -1.45 -9.03 -19.56
CA MET A 57 -0.46 -8.25 -20.32
C MET A 57 -0.58 -6.75 -19.98
N GLU A 58 0.36 -5.94 -20.49
CA GLU A 58 0.43 -4.49 -20.19
C GLU A 58 -0.86 -3.73 -20.54
N ASP A 59 -1.49 -4.07 -21.67
CA ASP A 59 -2.72 -3.41 -22.12
C ASP A 59 -3.89 -3.55 -21.13
N ASP A 60 -3.93 -4.66 -20.40
CA ASP A 60 -4.99 -4.99 -19.45
C ASP A 60 -4.81 -4.28 -18.10
N LEU A 61 -3.62 -3.72 -17.84
CA LEU A 61 -3.34 -2.97 -16.62
C LEU A 61 -4.11 -1.65 -16.54
N VAL A 62 -4.51 -1.08 -17.68
CA VAL A 62 -5.21 0.21 -17.75
C VAL A 62 -6.44 0.20 -16.84
N GLU A 63 -7.17 -0.91 -16.83
CA GLU A 63 -8.43 -1.10 -16.09
C GLU A 63 -8.24 -1.41 -14.59
N MET A 64 -7.01 -1.69 -14.13
CA MET A 64 -6.71 -2.14 -12.76
C MET A 64 -6.47 -0.95 -11.80
N HIS A 65 -7.53 -0.21 -11.50
CA HIS A 65 -7.46 1.01 -10.69
C HIS A 65 -7.14 0.73 -9.22
N TYR A 66 -7.71 -0.32 -8.63
CA TYR A 66 -7.50 -0.65 -7.22
C TYR A 66 -6.11 -1.25 -6.99
N LEU A 67 -5.64 -2.13 -7.88
CA LEU A 67 -4.27 -2.65 -7.83
C LEU A 67 -3.23 -1.51 -7.91
N LYS A 68 -3.43 -0.56 -8.82
CA LYS A 68 -2.59 0.65 -8.91
C LYS A 68 -2.59 1.45 -7.61
N ALA A 69 -3.76 1.68 -7.02
CA ALA A 69 -3.88 2.39 -5.76
C ALA A 69 -3.14 1.67 -4.63
N VAL A 70 -3.23 0.34 -4.53
CA VAL A 70 -2.49 -0.45 -3.53
C VAL A 70 -0.98 -0.32 -3.72
N ILE A 71 -0.48 -0.37 -4.97
CA ILE A 71 0.95 -0.21 -5.26
C ILE A 71 1.43 1.21 -4.89
N GLN A 72 0.67 2.24 -5.25
CA GLN A 72 1.01 3.62 -4.91
C GLN A 72 1.00 3.86 -3.39
N GLU A 73 0.01 3.31 -2.69
CA GLU A 73 -0.09 3.42 -1.23
C GLU A 73 1.06 2.68 -0.53
N THR A 74 1.46 1.51 -1.05
CA THR A 74 2.63 0.78 -0.55
C THR A 74 3.91 1.61 -0.71
N LEU A 75 4.08 2.30 -1.84
CA LEU A 75 5.22 3.19 -2.06
C LEU A 75 5.18 4.46 -1.20
N ARG A 76 3.98 4.90 -0.77
CA ARG A 76 3.78 6.01 0.17
C ARG A 76 4.20 5.63 1.58
N LEU A 77 3.83 4.43 2.03
CA LEU A 77 4.13 3.92 3.38
C LEU A 77 5.58 3.46 3.52
N HIS A 78 6.12 2.79 2.50
CA HIS A 78 7.47 2.23 2.51
C HIS A 78 8.26 2.71 1.29
N PRO A 79 8.70 3.98 1.26
CA PRO A 79 9.47 4.52 0.14
C PRO A 79 10.86 3.87 0.11
N PRO A 80 11.23 3.13 -0.96
CA PRO A 80 12.51 2.41 -1.01
C PRO A 80 13.72 3.33 -1.12
N VAL A 81 13.50 4.61 -1.43
CA VAL A 81 14.54 5.64 -1.46
C VAL A 81 14.13 6.75 -0.48
N PRO A 82 14.77 6.86 0.70
CA PRO A 82 14.47 7.92 1.64
C PRO A 82 14.64 9.28 1.01
N LEU A 83 13.72 10.19 1.33
CA LEU A 83 13.61 11.57 0.83
C LEU A 83 14.73 12.51 1.34
N LEU A 84 16.00 12.05 1.30
CA LEU A 84 17.17 12.89 1.56
C LEU A 84 17.43 13.91 0.44
N LEU A 85 16.63 13.89 -0.63
CA LEU A 85 16.61 14.97 -1.61
C LEU A 85 15.73 16.12 -1.08
N PRO A 86 16.28 17.34 -0.91
CA PRO A 86 15.53 18.50 -0.44
C PRO A 86 14.24 18.68 -1.22
N ARG A 87 13.14 18.99 -0.50
CA ARG A 87 11.79 19.20 -1.02
C ARG A 87 11.74 20.30 -2.09
N MET A 88 12.10 19.97 -3.33
CA MET A 88 11.76 20.68 -4.57
C MET A 88 11.76 19.72 -5.76
N LEU A 89 11.23 18.51 -5.58
CA LEU A 89 10.88 17.64 -6.71
C LEU A 89 9.54 18.10 -7.29
N LYS A 90 9.58 19.16 -8.10
CA LYS A 90 8.71 19.14 -9.29
C LYS A 90 9.14 17.89 -10.06
N MET A 91 8.38 16.79 -9.92
CA MET A 91 8.60 15.48 -10.56
C MET A 91 8.84 15.54 -12.08
N ARG A 92 8.62 16.70 -12.68
CA ARG A 92 8.69 16.95 -14.12
C ARG A 92 10.11 17.12 -14.70
N LYS A 93 11.18 17.32 -13.91
CA LYS A 93 12.54 17.58 -14.48
C LYS A 93 13.70 16.73 -13.96
N ARG A 94 13.56 16.00 -12.84
CA ARG A 94 14.60 15.10 -12.28
C ARG A 94 14.01 13.80 -11.73
N GLY A 95 12.92 13.31 -12.32
CA GLY A 95 12.35 12.02 -11.96
C GLY A 95 13.25 10.87 -12.42
N CYS A 96 13.24 9.74 -11.69
CA CYS A 96 13.91 8.54 -12.16
C CYS A 96 13.26 8.07 -13.47
N PRO A 97 14.02 7.88 -14.56
CA PRO A 97 13.46 7.49 -15.86
C PRO A 97 12.81 6.09 -15.81
N GLY A 98 13.24 5.24 -14.87
CA GLY A 98 12.72 3.88 -14.69
C GLY A 98 11.41 3.77 -13.92
N VAL A 99 10.82 4.88 -13.44
CA VAL A 99 9.61 4.82 -12.60
C VAL A 99 8.44 4.15 -13.33
N GLN A 100 8.21 4.52 -14.59
CA GLN A 100 7.10 3.96 -15.37
C GLN A 100 7.28 2.46 -15.60
N TYR A 101 8.48 2.04 -15.98
CA TYR A 101 8.81 0.62 -16.18
C TYR A 101 8.69 -0.20 -14.89
N ALA A 102 9.17 0.35 -13.77
CA ALA A 102 9.08 -0.31 -12.48
C ALA A 102 7.62 -0.47 -12.00
N LEU A 103 6.75 0.50 -12.29
CA LEU A 103 5.33 0.39 -11.98
C LEU A 103 4.65 -0.68 -12.83
N ALA A 104 4.89 -0.69 -14.15
CA ALA A 104 4.34 -1.70 -15.05
C ALA A 104 4.74 -3.12 -14.64
N ILE A 105 6.01 -3.37 -14.30
CA ILE A 105 6.45 -4.69 -13.81
C ILE A 105 5.74 -5.07 -12.51
N LYS A 106 5.64 -4.14 -11.55
CA LYS A 106 4.97 -4.42 -10.27
C LYS A 106 3.50 -4.76 -10.47
N GLU A 107 2.82 -4.02 -11.34
CA GLU A 107 1.43 -4.25 -11.69
C GLU A 107 1.24 -5.63 -12.34
N ILE A 108 2.01 -5.95 -13.39
CA ILE A 108 1.92 -7.26 -14.10
C ILE A 108 2.25 -8.42 -13.16
N ALA A 109 3.30 -8.29 -12.36
CA ALA A 109 3.72 -9.34 -11.44
C ALA A 109 2.62 -9.62 -10.41
N LEU A 110 2.08 -8.58 -9.77
CA LEU A 110 1.02 -8.74 -8.77
C LEU A 110 -0.28 -9.24 -9.39
N ALA A 111 -0.65 -8.74 -10.57
CA ALA A 111 -1.83 -9.16 -11.31
C ALA A 111 -1.80 -10.66 -11.65
N ASN A 112 -0.63 -11.21 -11.99
CA ASN A 112 -0.50 -12.63 -12.33
C ASN A 112 -0.27 -13.54 -11.10
N LEU A 113 0.35 -13.03 -10.04
CA LEU A 113 0.72 -13.83 -8.85
C LEU A 113 -0.37 -13.88 -7.79
N VAL A 114 -1.04 -12.76 -7.50
CA VAL A 114 -2.04 -12.66 -6.43
C VAL A 114 -3.26 -13.57 -6.64
N PRO A 115 -3.79 -13.76 -7.88
CA PRO A 115 -4.95 -14.62 -8.09
C PRO A 115 -4.63 -16.12 -8.12
N LYS A 116 -3.40 -16.50 -8.52
CA LYS A 116 -3.04 -17.91 -8.79
C LYS A 116 -2.56 -18.66 -7.56
N PHE A 117 -2.08 -17.94 -6.55
CA PHE A 117 -1.49 -18.52 -5.36
C PHE A 117 -2.16 -17.99 -4.10
N ASP A 118 -2.42 -18.90 -3.17
CA ASP A 118 -2.57 -18.52 -1.77
C ASP A 118 -1.19 -18.28 -1.17
N TRP A 119 -1.09 -17.20 -0.41
CA TRP A 119 0.15 -16.77 0.23
C TRP A 119 0.03 -17.02 1.72
N GLU A 120 0.80 -17.99 2.21
CA GLU A 120 0.86 -18.36 3.62
C GLU A 120 2.27 -18.15 4.19
N PHE A 121 2.38 -18.00 5.51
CA PHE A 121 3.67 -17.97 6.16
C PHE A 121 4.20 -19.40 6.37
N PRO A 122 5.51 -19.62 6.26
CA PRO A 122 6.09 -20.93 6.55
C PRO A 122 5.77 -21.32 8.00
N GLY A 123 5.06 -22.44 8.18
CA GLY A 123 4.67 -22.94 9.50
C GLY A 123 3.28 -22.55 9.99
N GLY A 124 2.43 -21.93 9.15
CA GLY A 124 1.04 -21.62 9.51
C GLY A 124 0.88 -20.50 10.55
N ALA A 125 1.95 -19.75 10.80
CA ALA A 125 1.97 -18.68 11.78
C ALA A 125 1.18 -17.45 11.31
N THR A 126 0.66 -16.69 12.28
CA THR A 126 -0.11 -15.48 12.00
C THR A 126 0.81 -14.33 11.54
N VAL A 127 0.21 -13.39 10.82
CA VAL A 127 0.92 -12.22 10.25
C VAL A 127 1.60 -11.40 11.34
N GLU A 128 0.98 -11.31 12.51
CA GLU A 128 1.47 -10.52 13.64
C GLU A 128 2.74 -11.10 14.26
N GLU A 129 2.97 -12.41 14.14
CA GLU A 129 4.06 -13.10 14.83
C GLU A 129 5.38 -13.08 14.04
N HIS A 130 5.33 -12.97 12.70
CA HIS A 130 6.51 -13.09 11.84
C HIS A 130 6.68 -12.00 10.76
N VAL A 131 5.80 -11.00 10.70
CA VAL A 131 5.98 -9.85 9.78
C VAL A 131 6.67 -8.71 10.53
N ASP A 132 7.99 -8.82 10.63
CA ASP A 132 8.84 -7.73 11.10
C ASP A 132 9.12 -6.77 9.94
N MET A 133 8.43 -5.62 9.96
CA MET A 133 8.59 -4.53 8.98
C MET A 133 9.70 -3.54 9.36
N THR A 134 10.57 -3.88 10.32
CA THR A 134 11.69 -3.00 10.67
C THR A 134 12.54 -2.68 9.44
N GLU A 135 12.78 -1.40 9.23
CA GLU A 135 13.48 -0.91 8.06
C GLU A 135 15.01 -0.92 8.28
N SER A 136 15.74 -1.40 7.29
CA SER A 136 17.19 -1.25 7.21
C SER A 136 17.55 0.19 6.83
N THR A 137 18.48 0.80 7.56
CA THR A 137 18.97 2.15 7.26
C THR A 137 20.15 2.07 6.29
N GLY A 138 20.06 2.71 5.13
CA GLY A 138 21.09 2.72 4.09
C GLY A 138 20.70 3.62 2.91
N SER A 139 21.42 3.54 1.78
CA SER A 139 21.08 4.30 0.57
C SER A 139 19.69 3.95 0.02
N THR A 140 19.21 2.73 0.29
CA THR A 140 17.84 2.29 0.04
C THR A 140 17.22 1.77 1.34
N ILE A 141 15.98 2.19 1.61
CA ILE A 141 15.16 1.61 2.68
C ILE A 141 14.57 0.31 2.15
N HIS A 142 14.75 -0.76 2.92
CA HIS A 142 14.17 -2.05 2.65
C HIS A 142 13.93 -2.77 3.97
N SER A 143 13.03 -3.76 3.98
CA SER A 143 12.82 -4.60 5.15
C SER A 143 14.15 -5.22 5.60
N LYS A 144 14.47 -5.04 6.88
CA LYS A 144 15.70 -5.55 7.50
C LYS A 144 15.75 -7.07 7.45
N TYR A 145 14.59 -7.71 7.60
CA TYR A 145 14.44 -9.15 7.46
C TYR A 145 13.60 -9.45 6.22
N PRO A 146 14.03 -10.42 5.38
CA PRO A 146 13.28 -10.78 4.18
C PRO A 146 11.92 -11.37 4.57
N LEU A 147 10.86 -10.84 3.97
CA LEU A 147 9.52 -11.42 4.09
C LEU A 147 9.52 -12.80 3.43
N LYS A 148 9.18 -13.83 4.21
CA LYS A 148 9.06 -15.21 3.73
C LYS A 148 7.59 -15.53 3.52
N ALA A 149 7.22 -15.89 2.30
CA ALA A 149 5.89 -16.37 1.98
C ALA A 149 6.00 -17.67 1.18
N VAL A 150 5.10 -18.61 1.45
CA VAL A 150 4.93 -19.86 0.73
C VAL A 150 3.75 -19.68 -0.21
N ALA A 151 4.00 -19.90 -1.50
CA ALA A 151 2.97 -19.85 -2.54
C ALA A 151 2.34 -21.23 -2.68
N ILE A 152 1.05 -21.34 -2.36
CA ILE A 152 0.25 -22.55 -2.48
C ILE A 152 -0.60 -22.40 -3.74
N PRO A 153 -0.34 -23.19 -4.80
CA PRO A 153 -1.14 -23.14 -6.01
C PRO A 153 -2.55 -23.69 -5.72
N TYR A 154 -3.57 -23.03 -6.25
CA TYR A 154 -4.92 -23.57 -6.24
C TYR A 154 -5.01 -24.72 -7.25
N TYR A 155 -5.06 -25.96 -6.76
CA TYR A 155 -5.45 -27.13 -7.56
C TYR A 155 -6.99 -27.17 -7.62
N GLY A 156 -7.58 -26.33 -8.46
CA GLY A 156 -8.97 -26.47 -8.91
C GLY A 156 -9.04 -27.42 -10.09
#